data_AF-A0A973CC50-F1
#
_entry.id   AF-A0A973CC50-F1
#
_cell.length_a   1.000
_cell.length_b   1.000
_cell.length_c   1.000
_cell.angle_alpha   90.00
_cell.angle_beta   90.00
_cell.angle_gamma   90.00
#
_symmetry.space_group_name_H-M   'P 1'
#
loop_
_entity.id
_entity.type
_entity.pdbx_description
1 polymer ?
#
loop_
_entity_poly.entity_id
_entity_poly.type
_entity_poly.pdbx_seq_one_letter_code
_entity_poly.pdbx_strand_id
1 'polypeptide(L)'
;MVRFIVLIALLLAGAIVAPYLIGNKGYVMIAAGDYIIDATVSSAVIMVVSFYFALLAIEALINKLTHSLGWFNRYHQARAKIQTEKGILALVSGDFKKAEALTLKAAKKARVPVLNYLTAAQSAQELGNEKKRDEYLLLALENADKNTLAVELTQAKLQIQQQQFEQAFVSLSALHGKYPKHKVVLALFKDVCIERKEWGQLLALIPPLQKQKLLTSNEADELSKHSHFQHLGEVAKQQGSTGLLDTWSALPKTLKHDGRYLAETASLLMGRNDHQSAYLLMMDALSNELYPELIRLTPKLNLTDYHALIERLKRLQKTREGSGLLAVCIGQLMVKEGRWNEAVDELSQGINQSPSTSAYCALAHAYEKLGLVNDANTTYKQSLNYHQQA
;
A
#
# COMPACT_ATOMS: atom_id res chain seq x y z
N MET A 1 -23.62 -55.36 15.99
CA MET A 1 -24.90 -56.00 15.60
C MET A 1 -24.65 -57.29 14.82
N VAL A 2 -24.18 -57.22 13.56
CA VAL A 2 -24.00 -58.41 12.68
C VAL A 2 -23.08 -59.49 13.29
N ARG A 3 -21.93 -59.10 13.88
CA ARG A 3 -20.98 -60.03 14.51
C ARG A 3 -21.58 -60.82 15.70
N PHE A 4 -22.54 -60.24 16.41
CA PHE A 4 -23.20 -60.86 17.56
C PHE A 4 -24.29 -61.85 17.11
N ILE A 5 -25.00 -61.50 16.03
CA ILE A 5 -26.01 -62.36 15.39
C ILE A 5 -25.35 -63.61 14.78
N VAL A 6 -24.20 -63.46 14.12
CA VAL A 6 -23.43 -64.59 13.57
C VAL A 6 -22.93 -65.52 14.68
N LEU A 7 -22.50 -64.97 15.82
CA LEU A 7 -22.03 -65.74 16.97
C LEU A 7 -23.18 -66.54 17.60
N ILE A 8 -24.34 -65.90 17.82
CA ILE A 8 -25.54 -66.58 18.32
C ILE A 8 -26.02 -67.67 17.36
N ALA A 9 -26.02 -67.39 16.04
CA ALA A 9 -26.39 -68.38 15.03
C ALA A 9 -25.43 -69.58 15.01
N LEU A 10 -24.13 -69.35 15.18
CA LEU A 10 -23.11 -70.40 15.20
C LEU A 10 -23.14 -71.21 16.51
N LEU A 11 -23.47 -70.57 17.65
CA LEU A 11 -23.69 -71.23 18.93
C LEU A 11 -24.98 -72.08 18.91
N LEU A 12 -26.06 -71.57 18.32
CA LEU A 12 -27.30 -72.31 18.12
C LEU A 12 -27.11 -73.49 17.16
N ALA A 13 -26.42 -73.28 16.04
CA ALA A 13 -26.07 -74.36 15.11
C ALA A 13 -25.19 -75.42 15.80
N GLY A 14 -24.20 -74.99 16.58
CA GLY A 14 -23.35 -75.88 17.38
C GLY A 14 -24.14 -76.66 18.43
N ALA A 15 -25.07 -76.03 19.14
CA ALA A 15 -25.93 -76.67 20.14
C ALA A 15 -26.94 -77.66 19.54
N ILE A 16 -27.37 -77.45 18.29
CA ILE A 16 -28.24 -78.36 17.55
C ILE A 16 -27.45 -79.55 16.99
N VAL A 17 -26.22 -79.33 16.52
CA VAL A 17 -25.38 -80.38 15.91
C VAL A 17 -24.62 -81.20 16.95
N ALA A 18 -24.26 -80.62 18.11
CA ALA A 18 -23.48 -81.29 19.15
C ALA A 18 -24.11 -82.59 19.70
N PRO A 19 -25.44 -82.68 19.95
CA PRO A 19 -26.07 -83.92 20.42
C PRO A 19 -25.99 -85.07 19.39
N TYR A 20 -26.00 -84.76 18.08
CA TYR A 20 -25.89 -85.76 17.01
C TYR A 20 -24.46 -86.31 16.83
N LEU A 21 -23.46 -85.68 17.45
CA LEU A 21 -22.07 -86.12 17.47
C LEU A 21 -21.72 -86.96 18.71
N ILE A 22 -22.62 -87.06 19.69
CA ILE A 22 -22.43 -87.91 20.89
C ILE A 22 -22.82 -89.34 20.52
N GLY A 23 -21.89 -90.03 19.86
CA GLY A 23 -22.03 -91.44 19.46
C GLY A 23 -20.94 -91.89 18.48
N ASN A 24 -20.49 -90.99 17.61
CA ASN A 24 -19.35 -91.20 16.72
C ASN A 24 -18.31 -90.10 16.99
N LYS A 25 -17.13 -90.47 17.47
CA LYS A 25 -16.00 -89.54 17.62
C LYS A 25 -15.56 -89.09 16.23
N GLY A 26 -16.20 -88.07 15.68
CA GLY A 26 -15.78 -87.46 14.42
C GLY A 26 -14.31 -87.04 14.54
N TYR A 27 -13.53 -87.42 13.54
CA TYR A 27 -12.09 -87.20 13.48
C TYR A 27 -11.78 -86.20 12.37
N VAL A 28 -10.98 -85.20 12.70
CA VAL A 28 -10.50 -84.18 11.76
C VAL A 28 -9.00 -84.31 11.66
N MET A 29 -8.52 -84.71 10.49
CA MET A 29 -7.11 -84.77 10.15
C MET A 29 -6.78 -83.60 9.24
N ILE A 30 -5.84 -82.76 9.67
CA ILE A 30 -5.29 -81.69 8.84
C ILE A 30 -3.85 -82.08 8.52
N ALA A 31 -3.60 -82.42 7.26
CA ALA A 31 -2.26 -82.73 6.77
C ALA A 31 -1.70 -81.52 6.00
N ALA A 32 -0.55 -81.02 6.44
CA ALA A 32 0.18 -79.94 5.81
C ALA A 32 1.65 -80.37 5.64
N GLY A 33 1.97 -80.94 4.47
CA GLY A 33 3.29 -81.55 4.22
C GLY A 33 3.51 -82.75 5.15
N ASP A 34 4.63 -82.76 5.88
CA ASP A 34 4.98 -83.82 6.84
C ASP A 34 4.30 -83.66 8.22
N TYR A 35 3.52 -82.59 8.43
CA TYR A 35 2.81 -82.35 9.68
C TYR A 35 1.37 -82.82 9.57
N ILE A 36 1.04 -83.81 10.39
CA ILE A 36 -0.31 -84.33 10.56
C ILE A 36 -0.80 -83.92 11.95
N ILE A 37 -1.89 -83.15 11.99
CA ILE A 37 -2.56 -82.76 13.24
C ILE A 37 -3.84 -83.58 13.37
N ASP A 38 -3.88 -84.38 14.43
CA ASP A 38 -4.98 -85.27 14.77
C ASP A 38 -5.85 -84.61 15.85
N ALA A 39 -7.08 -84.23 15.49
CA ALA A 39 -8.02 -83.58 16.39
C ALA A 39 -9.39 -84.26 16.37
N THR A 40 -10.04 -84.33 17.52
CA THR A 40 -11.47 -84.65 17.58
C THR A 40 -12.29 -83.46 17.10
N VAL A 41 -13.45 -83.70 16.48
CA VAL A 41 -14.35 -82.63 16.03
C VAL A 41 -14.66 -81.62 17.14
N SER A 42 -14.83 -82.08 18.39
CA SER A 42 -15.04 -81.20 19.55
C SER A 42 -13.83 -80.30 19.84
N SER A 43 -12.61 -80.85 19.80
CA SER A 43 -11.38 -80.06 19.99
C SER A 43 -11.16 -79.04 18.87
N ALA A 44 -11.48 -79.39 17.62
CA ALA A 44 -11.41 -78.49 16.48
C ALA A 44 -12.41 -77.33 16.61
N VAL A 45 -13.65 -77.60 17.02
CA VAL A 45 -14.67 -76.56 17.29
C VAL A 45 -14.22 -75.62 18.41
N ILE A 46 -13.71 -76.17 19.52
CA ILE A 46 -13.18 -75.36 20.63
C ILE A 46 -12.02 -74.49 20.14
N MET A 47 -11.09 -75.04 19.36
CA MET A 47 -9.94 -74.30 18.82
C MET A 47 -10.39 -73.13 17.93
N VAL A 48 -11.37 -73.33 17.04
CA VAL A 48 -11.91 -72.27 16.18
C VAL A 48 -12.60 -71.17 17.01
N VAL A 49 -13.39 -71.57 18.02
CA VAL A 49 -14.06 -70.62 18.92
C VAL A 49 -13.03 -69.83 19.73
N SER A 50 -12.04 -70.49 20.31
CA SER A 50 -10.94 -69.85 21.05
C SER A 50 -10.11 -68.93 20.17
N PHE A 51 -9.80 -69.33 18.93
CA PHE A 51 -9.09 -68.50 17.97
C PHE A 51 -9.88 -67.23 17.60
N TYR A 52 -11.19 -67.36 17.40
CA TYR A 52 -12.06 -66.21 17.15
C TYR A 52 -12.10 -65.24 18.35
N PHE A 53 -12.21 -65.75 19.58
CA PHE A 53 -12.11 -64.91 20.78
C PHE A 53 -10.74 -64.25 20.94
N ALA A 54 -9.66 -64.96 20.57
CA ALA A 54 -8.31 -64.38 20.57
C ALA A 54 -8.19 -63.23 19.55
N LEU A 55 -8.73 -63.39 18.34
CA LEU A 55 -8.78 -62.31 17.33
C LEU A 55 -9.58 -61.10 17.84
N LEU A 56 -10.73 -61.32 18.50
CA LEU A 56 -11.51 -60.24 19.10
C LEU A 56 -10.76 -59.53 20.24
N ALA A 57 -10.04 -60.28 21.08
CA ALA A 57 -9.23 -59.70 22.15
C ALA A 57 -8.08 -58.85 21.60
N ILE A 58 -7.44 -59.30 20.51
CA ILE A 58 -6.40 -58.54 19.81
C ILE A 58 -6.99 -57.27 19.17
N GLU A 59 -8.14 -57.36 18.48
CA GLU A 59 -8.83 -56.19 17.90
C GLU A 59 -9.21 -55.16 18.99
N ALA A 60 -9.71 -55.63 20.14
CA ALA A 60 -10.06 -54.76 21.27
C ALA A 60 -8.82 -54.08 21.89
N LEU A 61 -7.70 -54.81 22.00
CA LEU A 61 -6.46 -54.27 22.54
C LEU A 61 -5.85 -53.21 21.61
N ILE A 62 -5.84 -53.48 20.30
CA ILE A 62 -5.38 -52.53 19.28
C ILE A 62 -6.26 -51.27 19.29
N ASN A 63 -7.59 -51.43 19.27
CA ASN A 63 -8.52 -50.29 19.28
C ASN A 63 -8.40 -49.44 20.56
N LYS A 64 -8.15 -50.05 21.72
CA LYS A 64 -7.97 -49.32 22.98
C LYS A 64 -6.66 -48.53 22.98
N LEU A 65 -5.59 -49.08 22.42
CA LEU A 65 -4.29 -48.42 22.31
C LEU A 65 -4.32 -47.26 21.31
N THR A 66 -4.98 -47.43 20.16
CA THR A 66 -5.14 -46.36 19.16
C THR A 66 -6.07 -45.25 19.65
N HIS A 67 -7.16 -45.56 20.38
CA HIS A 67 -8.02 -44.55 20.99
C HIS A 67 -7.30 -43.75 22.08
N SER A 68 -6.43 -44.40 22.86
CA SER A 68 -5.62 -43.74 23.91
C SER A 68 -4.63 -42.72 23.32
N LEU A 69 -3.96 -43.06 22.21
CA LEU A 69 -3.08 -42.14 21.48
C LEU A 69 -3.84 -40.96 20.85
N GLY A 70 -5.06 -41.20 20.35
CA GLY A 70 -5.94 -40.15 19.85
C GLY A 70 -6.41 -39.16 20.91
N TRP A 71 -6.66 -39.63 22.15
CA TRP A 71 -7.04 -38.77 23.27
C TRP A 71 -5.90 -37.83 23.71
N PHE A 72 -4.66 -38.33 23.74
CA PHE A 72 -3.50 -37.51 24.11
C PHE A 72 -3.25 -36.38 23.11
N ASN A 73 -3.34 -36.66 21.80
CA ASN A 73 -3.17 -35.65 20.77
C ASN A 73 -4.31 -34.60 20.81
N ARG A 74 -5.55 -35.03 21.06
CA ARG A 74 -6.71 -34.13 21.25
C ARG A 74 -6.56 -33.25 22.49
N TYR A 75 -6.08 -33.80 23.60
CA TYR A 75 -5.80 -33.05 24.84
C TYR A 75 -4.74 -31.97 24.60
N HIS A 76 -3.63 -32.32 23.94
CA HIS A 76 -2.58 -31.35 23.60
C HIS A 76 -3.05 -30.25 22.66
N GLN A 77 -3.86 -30.59 21.65
CA GLN A 77 -4.47 -29.60 20.74
C GLN A 77 -5.45 -28.68 21.48
N ALA A 78 -6.28 -29.23 22.38
CA ALA A 78 -7.19 -28.44 23.20
C ALA A 78 -6.41 -27.47 24.11
N ARG A 79 -5.30 -27.94 24.71
CA ARG A 79 -4.44 -27.09 25.53
C ARG A 79 -3.72 -26.02 24.71
N ALA A 80 -3.23 -26.36 23.52
CA ALA A 80 -2.61 -25.40 22.61
C ALA A 80 -3.62 -24.32 22.18
N LYS A 81 -4.86 -24.71 21.87
CA LYS A 81 -5.96 -23.76 21.57
C LYS A 81 -6.19 -22.78 22.72
N ILE A 82 -6.33 -23.27 23.95
CA ILE A 82 -6.50 -22.41 25.14
C ILE A 82 -5.30 -21.45 25.32
N GLN A 83 -4.08 -21.93 25.05
CA GLN A 83 -2.88 -21.09 25.11
C GLN A 83 -2.86 -20.02 24.02
N THR A 84 -3.25 -20.36 22.79
CA THR A 84 -3.41 -19.40 21.70
C THR A 84 -4.44 -18.33 22.07
N GLU A 85 -5.62 -18.71 22.56
CA GLU A 85 -6.66 -17.76 22.97
C GLU A 85 -6.17 -16.82 24.09
N LYS A 86 -5.53 -17.38 25.13
CA LYS A 86 -4.95 -16.58 26.21
C LYS A 86 -3.80 -15.69 25.74
N GLY A 87 -3.00 -16.15 24.77
CA GLY A 87 -1.90 -15.40 24.19
C GLY A 87 -2.39 -14.22 23.35
N ILE A 88 -3.43 -14.43 22.54
CA ILE A 88 -4.07 -13.35 21.76
C ILE A 88 -4.72 -12.33 22.69
N LEU A 89 -5.43 -12.77 23.73
CA LEU A 89 -5.99 -11.86 24.73
C LEU A 89 -4.89 -11.06 25.44
N ALA A 90 -3.76 -11.69 25.77
CA ALA A 90 -2.62 -11.00 26.36
C ALA A 90 -2.02 -9.96 25.40
N LEU A 91 -1.90 -10.25 24.10
CA LEU A 91 -1.44 -9.31 23.08
C LEU A 91 -2.35 -8.07 23.06
N VAL A 92 -3.67 -8.28 22.96
CA VAL A 92 -4.65 -7.18 22.94
C VAL A 92 -4.67 -6.39 24.26
N SER A 93 -4.36 -7.06 25.38
CA SER A 93 -4.27 -6.43 26.70
C SER A 93 -2.94 -5.71 26.96
N GLY A 94 -1.99 -5.74 26.02
CA GLY A 94 -0.66 -5.14 26.17
C GLY A 94 0.34 -5.96 27.00
N ASP A 95 -0.01 -7.17 27.44
CA ASP A 95 0.91 -8.08 28.13
C ASP A 95 1.72 -8.89 27.10
N PHE A 96 2.62 -8.20 26.41
CA PHE A 96 3.38 -8.73 25.28
C PHE A 96 4.30 -9.90 25.66
N LYS A 97 4.88 -9.88 26.87
CA LYS A 97 5.74 -10.97 27.36
C LYS A 97 4.94 -12.27 27.51
N LYS A 98 3.74 -12.18 28.10
CA LYS A 98 2.85 -13.33 28.27
C LYS A 98 2.28 -13.80 26.93
N ALA A 99 1.95 -12.86 26.04
CA ALA A 99 1.48 -13.16 24.69
C ALA A 99 2.51 -13.97 23.90
N GLU A 100 3.76 -13.51 23.86
CA GLU A 100 4.89 -14.19 23.22
C GLU A 100 5.06 -15.61 23.80
N ALA A 101 5.16 -15.73 25.13
CA ALA A 101 5.40 -17.02 25.78
C ALA A 101 4.27 -18.05 25.54
N LEU A 102 3.01 -17.62 25.65
CA LEU A 102 1.86 -18.52 25.48
C LEU A 102 1.68 -18.96 24.03
N THR A 103 1.85 -18.06 23.07
CA THR A 103 1.67 -18.37 21.65
C THR A 103 2.81 -19.23 21.11
N LEU A 104 4.08 -18.98 21.47
CA LEU A 104 5.19 -19.86 21.09
C LEU A 104 5.05 -21.27 21.64
N LYS A 105 4.58 -21.40 22.89
CA LYS A 105 4.30 -22.71 23.49
C LYS A 105 3.20 -23.46 22.75
N ALA A 106 2.19 -22.74 22.25
CA ALA A 106 1.10 -23.30 21.48
C ALA A 106 1.50 -23.64 20.04
N ALA A 107 2.43 -22.90 19.42
CA ALA A 107 2.74 -22.95 17.99
C ALA A 107 2.98 -24.37 17.45
N LYS A 108 3.82 -25.17 18.13
CA LYS A 108 4.20 -26.53 17.68
C LYS A 108 3.06 -27.56 17.72
N LYS A 109 1.99 -27.31 18.47
CA LYS A 109 0.88 -28.26 18.69
C LYS A 109 -0.48 -27.70 18.25
N ALA A 110 -0.52 -26.43 17.84
CA ALA A 110 -1.72 -25.80 17.34
C ALA A 110 -2.05 -26.30 15.93
N ARG A 111 -3.35 -26.29 15.61
CA ARG A 111 -3.83 -26.62 14.27
C ARG A 111 -3.43 -25.56 13.22
N VAL A 112 -3.22 -24.32 13.66
CA VAL A 112 -2.80 -23.19 12.82
C VAL A 112 -1.56 -22.54 13.45
N PRO A 113 -0.34 -23.10 13.25
CA PRO A 113 0.88 -22.58 13.85
C PRO A 113 1.21 -21.15 13.42
N VAL A 114 0.93 -20.80 12.17
CA VAL A 114 1.16 -19.46 11.59
C VAL A 114 0.59 -18.35 12.47
N LEU A 115 -0.66 -18.50 12.93
CA LEU A 115 -1.32 -17.50 13.77
C LEU A 115 -0.52 -17.22 15.05
N ASN A 116 -0.04 -18.29 15.70
CA ASN A 116 0.76 -18.15 16.91
C ASN A 116 2.10 -17.46 16.65
N TYR A 117 2.79 -17.81 15.56
CA TYR A 117 4.04 -17.15 15.19
C TYR A 117 3.83 -15.68 14.82
N LEU A 118 2.73 -15.31 14.17
CA LEU A 118 2.39 -13.92 13.90
C LEU A 118 2.09 -13.14 15.19
N THR A 119 1.34 -13.72 16.13
CA THR A 119 1.12 -13.11 17.45
C THR A 119 2.42 -12.95 18.23
N ALA A 120 3.31 -13.94 18.18
CA ALA A 120 4.63 -13.86 18.79
C ALA A 120 5.49 -12.76 18.13
N ALA A 121 5.48 -12.64 16.80
CA ALA A 121 6.19 -11.60 16.06
C ALA A 121 5.71 -10.19 16.44
N GLN A 122 4.39 -9.99 16.51
CA GLN A 122 3.79 -8.73 16.98
C GLN A 122 4.18 -8.44 18.43
N SER A 123 4.13 -9.44 19.31
CA SER A 123 4.55 -9.27 20.71
C SER A 123 6.04 -8.90 20.83
N ALA A 124 6.91 -9.53 20.04
CA ALA A 124 8.34 -9.24 20.02
C ALA A 124 8.63 -7.82 19.51
N GLN A 125 7.88 -7.34 18.51
CA GLN A 125 7.94 -5.97 18.02
C GLN A 125 7.63 -4.96 19.13
N GLU A 126 6.54 -5.16 19.88
CA GLU A 126 6.14 -4.29 20.99
C GLU A 126 7.13 -4.32 22.16
N LEU A 127 7.86 -5.43 22.32
CA LEU A 127 8.96 -5.55 23.28
C LEU A 127 10.29 -4.96 22.78
N GLY A 128 10.33 -4.42 21.56
CA GLY A 128 11.53 -3.86 20.95
C GLY A 128 12.58 -4.90 20.53
N ASN A 129 12.19 -6.18 20.36
CA ASN A 129 13.11 -7.25 19.96
C ASN A 129 12.94 -7.64 18.49
N GLU A 130 13.62 -6.91 17.60
CA GLU A 130 13.53 -7.10 16.16
C GLU A 130 14.05 -8.46 15.68
N LYS A 131 15.13 -8.97 16.29
CA LYS A 131 15.72 -10.26 15.92
C LYS A 131 14.72 -11.40 16.10
N LYS A 132 14.05 -11.42 17.25
CA LYS A 132 13.00 -12.41 17.53
C LYS A 132 11.79 -12.23 16.63
N ARG A 133 11.37 -10.99 16.37
CA ARG A 133 10.28 -10.70 15.43
C ARG A 133 10.57 -11.34 14.07
N ASP A 134 11.77 -11.13 13.53
CA ASP A 134 12.14 -11.63 12.21
C ASP A 134 12.24 -13.16 12.19
N GLU A 135 12.77 -13.77 13.24
CA GLU A 135 12.76 -15.22 13.43
C GLU A 135 11.33 -15.78 13.44
N TYR A 136 10.40 -15.14 14.16
CA TYR A 136 9.01 -15.57 14.23
C TYR A 136 8.27 -15.36 12.90
N LEU A 137 8.59 -14.32 12.15
CA LEU A 137 8.05 -14.13 10.79
C LEU A 137 8.54 -15.21 9.82
N LEU A 138 9.81 -15.62 9.91
CA LEU A 138 10.33 -16.75 9.13
C LEU A 138 9.63 -18.06 9.50
N LEU A 139 9.49 -18.36 10.79
CA LEU A 139 8.73 -19.53 11.25
C LEU A 139 7.26 -19.48 10.80
N ALA A 140 6.65 -18.29 10.76
CA ALA A 140 5.30 -18.12 10.22
C ALA A 140 5.24 -18.41 8.72
N LEU A 141 6.25 -18.02 7.94
CA LEU A 141 6.35 -18.34 6.50
C LEU A 141 6.55 -19.85 6.27
N GLU A 142 7.44 -20.50 7.03
CA GLU A 142 7.69 -21.94 6.92
C GLU A 142 6.46 -22.79 7.23
N ASN A 143 5.62 -22.32 8.15
CA ASN A 143 4.38 -22.98 8.55
C ASN A 143 3.16 -22.46 7.77
N ALA A 144 3.33 -21.48 6.88
CA ALA A 144 2.28 -21.04 6.00
C ALA A 144 2.07 -22.09 4.91
N ASP A 145 0.81 -22.46 4.70
CA ASP A 145 0.42 -23.22 3.51
C ASP A 145 0.67 -22.36 2.24
N LYS A 146 0.02 -22.69 1.11
CA LYS A 146 0.18 -21.97 -0.16
C LYS A 146 -0.14 -20.45 -0.12
N ASN A 147 -0.74 -19.94 0.96
CA ASN A 147 -1.14 -18.53 1.08
C ASN A 147 -0.30 -17.79 2.13
N THR A 148 0.72 -17.07 1.67
CA THR A 148 1.63 -16.27 2.51
C THR A 148 1.12 -14.86 2.83
N LEU A 149 -0.04 -14.45 2.30
CA LEU A 149 -0.55 -13.08 2.37
C LEU A 149 -0.62 -12.53 3.80
N ALA A 150 -1.07 -13.34 4.76
CA ALA A 150 -1.21 -12.92 6.15
C ALA A 150 0.15 -12.58 6.80
N VAL A 151 1.19 -13.34 6.44
CA VAL A 151 2.55 -13.14 6.95
C VAL A 151 3.16 -11.90 6.32
N GLU A 152 3.11 -11.79 5.00
CA GLU A 152 3.67 -10.65 4.28
C GLU A 152 2.96 -9.33 4.63
N LEU A 153 1.62 -9.34 4.84
CA LEU A 153 0.88 -8.17 5.33
C LEU A 153 1.26 -7.78 6.76
N THR A 154 1.48 -8.78 7.62
CA THR A 154 1.89 -8.51 9.01
C THR A 154 3.29 -7.91 9.02
N GLN A 155 4.22 -8.45 8.22
CA GLN A 155 5.55 -7.88 8.04
C GLN A 155 5.47 -6.42 7.57
N ALA A 156 4.69 -6.12 6.53
CA ALA A 156 4.53 -4.75 6.04
C ALA A 156 3.95 -3.80 7.10
N LYS A 157 2.96 -4.26 7.90
CA LYS A 157 2.40 -3.46 9.00
C LYS A 157 3.42 -3.17 10.10
N LEU A 158 4.22 -4.17 10.48
CA LEU A 158 5.27 -3.99 11.49
C LEU A 158 6.36 -3.03 10.99
N GLN A 159 6.72 -3.10 9.71
CA GLN A 159 7.66 -2.15 9.08
C GLN A 159 7.12 -0.71 9.12
N ILE A 160 5.83 -0.50 8.79
CA ILE A 160 5.18 0.81 8.88
C ILE A 160 5.16 1.33 10.32
N GLN A 161 4.81 0.47 11.29
CA GLN A 161 4.78 0.84 12.71
C GLN A 161 6.15 1.33 13.21
N GLN A 162 7.23 0.76 12.68
CA GLN A 162 8.61 1.15 12.95
C GLN A 162 9.12 2.33 12.12
N GLN A 163 8.26 2.96 11.29
CA GLN A 163 8.66 4.00 10.33
C GLN A 163 9.73 3.52 9.33
N GLN A 164 9.86 2.21 9.12
CA GLN A 164 10.74 1.59 8.12
C GLN A 164 10.08 1.64 6.74
N PHE A 165 9.71 2.85 6.30
CA PHE A 165 8.93 3.08 5.09
C PHE A 165 9.63 2.57 3.82
N GLU A 166 10.97 2.59 3.79
CA GLU A 166 11.73 2.04 2.66
C GLU A 166 11.47 0.54 2.46
N GLN A 167 11.59 -0.23 3.54
CA GLN A 167 11.35 -1.67 3.51
C GLN A 167 9.88 -1.98 3.28
N ALA A 168 8.97 -1.23 3.95
CA ALA A 168 7.54 -1.37 3.77
C ALA A 168 7.12 -1.18 2.31
N PHE A 169 7.71 -0.21 1.61
CA PHE A 169 7.44 0.06 0.21
C PHE A 169 7.85 -1.11 -0.70
N VAL A 170 9.04 -1.68 -0.49
CA VAL A 170 9.49 -2.85 -1.25
C VAL A 170 8.55 -4.05 -1.01
N SER A 171 8.23 -4.33 0.25
CA SER A 171 7.29 -5.39 0.63
C SER A 171 5.91 -5.19 -0.01
N LEU A 172 5.35 -3.98 0.09
CA LEU A 172 4.02 -3.65 -0.42
C LEU A 172 3.97 -3.57 -1.94
N SER A 173 5.04 -3.15 -2.61
CA SER A 173 5.15 -3.16 -4.06
C SER A 173 5.10 -4.60 -4.60
N ALA A 174 5.90 -5.50 -4.02
CA ALA A 174 5.87 -6.92 -4.37
C ALA A 174 4.49 -7.54 -4.10
N LEU A 175 3.88 -7.18 -2.98
CA LEU A 175 2.59 -7.71 -2.57
C LEU A 175 1.43 -7.14 -3.41
N HIS A 176 1.52 -5.89 -3.85
CA HIS A 176 0.60 -5.29 -4.81
C HIS A 176 0.69 -5.99 -6.18
N GLY A 177 1.90 -6.35 -6.63
CA GLY A 177 2.10 -7.16 -7.83
C GLY A 177 1.39 -8.51 -7.78
N LYS A 178 1.43 -9.19 -6.62
CA LYS A 178 0.73 -10.48 -6.40
C LYS A 178 -0.79 -10.31 -6.21
N TYR A 179 -1.21 -9.27 -5.50
CA TYR A 179 -2.60 -9.06 -5.07
C TYR A 179 -3.11 -7.65 -5.40
N PRO A 180 -3.23 -7.28 -6.69
CA PRO A 180 -3.45 -5.90 -7.13
C PRO A 180 -4.81 -5.31 -6.70
N LYS A 181 -5.79 -6.15 -6.35
CA LYS A 181 -7.14 -5.74 -5.94
C LYS A 181 -7.35 -5.80 -4.42
N HIS A 182 -6.36 -6.22 -3.63
CA HIS A 182 -6.55 -6.44 -2.20
C HIS A 182 -6.61 -5.11 -1.42
N LYS A 183 -7.75 -4.83 -0.78
CA LYS A 183 -8.03 -3.53 -0.16
C LYS A 183 -7.00 -3.06 0.86
N VAL A 184 -6.59 -3.95 1.78
CA VAL A 184 -5.60 -3.61 2.81
C VAL A 184 -4.24 -3.28 2.20
N VAL A 185 -3.88 -3.92 1.08
CA VAL A 185 -2.59 -3.71 0.42
C VAL A 185 -2.60 -2.34 -0.22
N LEU A 186 -3.66 -2.03 -0.96
CA LEU A 186 -3.84 -0.73 -1.58
C LEU A 186 -3.84 0.40 -0.54
N ALA A 187 -4.54 0.23 0.57
CA ALA A 187 -4.59 1.22 1.64
C ALA A 187 -3.20 1.47 2.25
N LEU A 188 -2.51 0.42 2.69
CA LEU A 188 -1.16 0.54 3.26
C LEU A 188 -0.15 1.08 2.23
N PHE A 189 -0.25 0.64 0.98
CA PHE A 189 0.68 1.08 -0.06
C PHE A 189 0.48 2.55 -0.42
N LYS A 190 -0.76 3.03 -0.43
CA LYS A 190 -1.09 4.46 -0.56
C LYS A 190 -0.43 5.27 0.56
N ASP A 191 -0.61 4.86 1.81
CA ASP A 191 -0.03 5.57 2.96
C ASP A 191 1.51 5.61 2.87
N VAL A 192 2.16 4.49 2.53
CA VAL A 192 3.62 4.43 2.35
C VAL A 192 4.10 5.27 1.16
N CYS A 193 3.36 5.31 0.05
CA CYS A 193 3.72 6.16 -1.09
C CYS A 193 3.65 7.65 -0.73
N ILE A 194 2.68 8.06 0.10
CA ILE A 194 2.56 9.44 0.59
C ILE A 194 3.74 9.79 1.49
N GLU A 195 4.06 8.94 2.48
CA GLU A 195 5.19 9.17 3.39
C GLU A 195 6.53 9.24 2.66
N ARG A 196 6.72 8.37 1.65
CA ARG A 196 7.92 8.36 0.83
C ARG A 196 7.96 9.40 -0.28
N LYS A 197 6.86 10.14 -0.50
CA LYS A 197 6.73 11.11 -1.61
C LYS A 197 6.92 10.46 -2.99
N GLU A 198 6.52 9.20 -3.13
CA GLU A 198 6.61 8.43 -4.37
C GLU A 198 5.39 8.75 -5.25
N TRP A 199 5.29 10.00 -5.71
CA TRP A 199 4.09 10.54 -6.34
C TRP A 199 3.71 9.83 -7.64
N GLY A 200 4.71 9.41 -8.43
CA GLY A 200 4.48 8.64 -9.65
C GLY A 200 3.79 7.31 -9.38
N GLN A 201 4.21 6.58 -8.34
CA GLN A 201 3.55 5.32 -7.95
C GLN A 201 2.17 5.57 -7.35
N LEU A 202 2.01 6.64 -6.57
CA LEU A 202 0.72 7.02 -6.00
C LEU A 202 -0.31 7.32 -7.10
N LEU A 203 0.07 8.04 -8.16
CA LEU A 203 -0.79 8.32 -9.32
C LEU A 203 -1.29 7.03 -9.99
N ALA A 204 -0.43 6.03 -10.14
CA ALA A 204 -0.82 4.73 -10.66
C ALA A 204 -1.78 3.96 -9.73
N LEU A 205 -1.71 4.22 -8.41
CA LEU A 205 -2.50 3.57 -7.38
C LEU A 205 -3.90 4.20 -7.18
N ILE A 206 -4.12 5.45 -7.60
CA ILE A 206 -5.41 6.15 -7.43
C ILE A 206 -6.57 5.42 -8.15
N PRO A 207 -6.46 5.01 -9.43
CA PRO A 207 -7.54 4.29 -10.10
C PRO A 207 -7.95 2.97 -9.41
N PRO A 208 -7.04 2.06 -8.99
CA PRO A 208 -7.44 0.88 -8.24
C PRO A 208 -8.02 1.21 -6.85
N LEU A 209 -7.56 2.26 -6.17
CA LEU A 209 -8.14 2.72 -4.90
C LEU A 209 -9.59 3.17 -5.06
N GLN A 210 -9.90 3.96 -6.08
CA GLN A 210 -11.28 4.35 -6.42
C GLN A 210 -12.14 3.13 -6.75
N LYS A 211 -11.65 2.21 -7.60
CA LYS A 211 -12.38 0.99 -7.98
C LYS A 211 -12.73 0.11 -6.78
N GLN A 212 -11.86 0.06 -5.76
CA GLN A 212 -12.09 -0.68 -4.53
C GLN A 212 -12.91 0.07 -3.47
N LYS A 213 -13.38 1.29 -3.79
CA LYS A 213 -14.11 2.21 -2.90
C LYS A 213 -13.31 2.57 -1.65
N LEU A 214 -11.99 2.66 -1.78
CA LEU A 214 -11.09 3.15 -0.72
C LEU A 214 -10.91 4.66 -0.78
N LEU A 215 -11.26 5.28 -1.92
CA LEU A 215 -11.35 6.72 -2.11
C LEU A 215 -12.68 7.03 -2.76
N THR A 216 -13.31 8.12 -2.33
CA THR A 216 -14.41 8.76 -3.05
C THR A 216 -13.88 9.42 -4.33
N SER A 217 -14.78 9.78 -5.26
CA SER A 217 -14.37 10.49 -6.48
C SER A 217 -13.63 11.79 -6.13
N ASN A 218 -14.18 12.57 -5.19
CA ASN A 218 -13.61 13.84 -4.78
C ASN A 218 -12.23 13.69 -4.12
N GLU A 219 -12.07 12.74 -3.18
CA GLU A 219 -10.77 12.48 -2.53
C GLU A 219 -9.71 12.05 -3.53
N ALA A 220 -10.07 11.22 -4.51
CA ALA A 220 -9.15 10.77 -5.52
C ALA A 220 -8.80 11.87 -6.54
N ASP A 221 -9.74 12.76 -6.87
CA ASP A 221 -9.47 13.91 -7.72
C ASP A 221 -8.51 14.89 -7.01
N GLU A 222 -8.75 15.20 -5.74
CA GLU A 222 -7.86 16.04 -4.94
C GLU A 222 -6.48 15.41 -4.74
N LEU A 223 -6.42 14.10 -4.43
CA LEU A 223 -5.16 13.39 -4.30
C LEU A 223 -4.40 13.31 -5.63
N SER A 224 -5.11 13.14 -6.75
CA SER A 224 -4.54 13.13 -8.09
C SER A 224 -3.93 14.48 -8.44
N LYS A 225 -4.66 15.58 -8.21
CA LYS A 225 -4.12 16.93 -8.39
C LYS A 225 -2.88 17.13 -7.53
N HIS A 226 -2.96 16.87 -6.22
CA HIS A 226 -1.82 17.06 -5.35
C HIS A 226 -0.60 16.24 -5.81
N SER A 227 -0.81 14.98 -6.18
CA SER A 227 0.27 14.08 -6.61
C SER A 227 0.89 14.53 -7.93
N HIS A 228 0.09 14.95 -8.92
CA HIS A 228 0.62 15.49 -10.18
C HIS A 228 1.45 16.76 -9.95
N PHE A 229 0.98 17.67 -9.09
CA PHE A 229 1.70 18.89 -8.78
C PHE A 229 3.06 18.61 -8.13
N GLN A 230 3.10 17.72 -7.14
CA GLN A 230 4.36 17.34 -6.49
C GLN A 230 5.29 16.55 -7.41
N HIS A 231 4.74 15.68 -8.26
CA HIS A 231 5.51 14.89 -9.21
C HIS A 231 6.25 15.76 -10.23
N LEU A 232 5.65 16.88 -10.69
CA LEU A 232 6.35 17.84 -11.54
C LEU A 232 7.62 18.39 -10.88
N GLY A 233 7.51 18.80 -9.61
CA GLY A 233 8.66 19.30 -8.85
C GLY A 233 9.74 18.23 -8.61
N GLU A 234 9.33 16.98 -8.41
CA GLU A 234 10.24 15.84 -8.26
C GLU A 234 11.00 15.54 -9.56
N VAL A 235 10.29 15.38 -10.68
CA VAL A 235 10.90 15.10 -11.99
C VAL A 235 11.79 16.26 -12.43
N ALA A 236 11.35 17.50 -12.18
CA ALA A 236 12.17 18.67 -12.43
C ALA A 236 13.50 18.61 -11.69
N LYS A 237 13.58 18.03 -10.47
CA LYS A 237 14.84 17.84 -9.74
C LYS A 237 15.68 16.70 -10.31
N GLN A 238 15.07 15.56 -10.61
CA GLN A 238 15.78 14.33 -10.99
C GLN A 238 16.21 14.29 -12.47
N GLN A 239 15.32 14.67 -13.39
CA GLN A 239 15.49 14.52 -14.85
C GLN A 239 15.65 15.86 -15.57
N GLY A 240 15.41 16.96 -14.88
CA GLY A 240 15.60 18.30 -15.38
C GLY A 240 14.53 18.79 -16.35
N SER A 241 14.88 19.76 -17.20
CA SER A 241 13.91 20.49 -18.02
C SER A 241 13.26 19.59 -19.08
N THR A 242 14.02 18.65 -19.64
CA THR A 242 13.50 17.67 -20.61
C THR A 242 12.47 16.75 -19.97
N GLY A 243 12.81 16.10 -18.85
CA GLY A 243 11.88 15.23 -18.13
C GLY A 243 10.65 15.98 -17.59
N LEU A 244 10.81 17.25 -17.20
CA LEU A 244 9.69 18.12 -16.81
C LEU A 244 8.73 18.37 -17.97
N LEU A 245 9.25 18.68 -19.17
CA LEU A 245 8.42 18.88 -20.36
C LEU A 245 7.75 17.58 -20.82
N ASP A 246 8.43 16.44 -20.70
CA ASP A 246 7.84 15.13 -20.98
C ASP A 246 6.68 14.84 -20.02
N THR A 247 6.89 15.08 -18.72
CA THR A 247 5.86 14.92 -17.69
C THR A 247 4.70 15.87 -17.90
N TRP A 248 4.99 17.14 -18.23
CA TRP A 248 3.99 18.13 -18.61
C TRP A 248 3.17 17.65 -19.80
N SER A 249 3.82 17.11 -20.84
CA SER A 249 3.15 16.59 -22.04
C SER A 249 2.23 15.41 -21.75
N ALA A 250 2.52 14.61 -20.71
CA ALA A 250 1.70 13.49 -20.28
C ALA A 250 0.53 13.89 -19.37
N LEU A 251 0.49 15.13 -18.85
CA LEU A 251 -0.60 15.56 -17.97
C LEU A 251 -1.98 15.53 -18.65
N PRO A 252 -3.04 15.21 -17.89
CA PRO A 252 -4.42 15.38 -18.34
C PRO A 252 -4.69 16.81 -18.83
N LYS A 253 -5.49 16.96 -19.89
CA LYS A 253 -5.83 18.27 -20.47
C LYS A 253 -6.43 19.24 -19.45
N THR A 254 -7.24 18.74 -18.53
CA THR A 254 -7.85 19.53 -17.45
C THR A 254 -6.80 20.21 -16.56
N LEU A 255 -5.70 19.53 -16.24
CA LEU A 255 -4.62 20.07 -15.42
C LEU A 255 -3.70 21.00 -16.22
N LYS A 256 -3.55 20.76 -17.53
CA LYS A 256 -2.78 21.66 -18.41
C LYS A 256 -3.41 23.05 -18.59
N HIS A 257 -4.73 23.14 -18.44
CA HIS A 257 -5.47 24.41 -18.47
C HIS A 257 -5.63 25.03 -17.07
N ASP A 258 -5.07 24.42 -16.03
CA ASP A 258 -5.03 25.01 -14.70
C ASP A 258 -3.84 25.98 -14.61
N GLY A 259 -4.15 27.27 -14.40
CA GLY A 259 -3.16 28.33 -14.28
C GLY A 259 -2.08 28.05 -13.22
N ARG A 260 -2.41 27.30 -12.17
CA ARG A 260 -1.46 26.93 -11.10
C ARG A 260 -0.38 25.96 -11.61
N TYR A 261 -0.77 24.98 -12.42
CA TYR A 261 0.16 24.00 -12.99
C TYR A 261 1.03 24.62 -14.07
N LEU A 262 0.44 25.46 -14.91
CA LEU A 262 1.16 26.26 -15.89
C LEU A 262 2.24 27.12 -15.21
N ALA A 263 1.84 27.85 -14.16
CA ALA A 263 2.72 28.72 -13.39
C ALA A 263 3.84 27.94 -12.68
N GLU A 264 3.52 26.81 -12.04
CA GLU A 264 4.53 25.97 -11.39
C GLU A 264 5.52 25.40 -12.41
N THR A 265 5.03 24.86 -13.53
CA THR A 265 5.90 24.28 -14.57
C THR A 265 6.81 25.35 -15.17
N ALA A 266 6.29 26.54 -15.47
CA ALA A 266 7.10 27.67 -15.93
C ALA A 266 8.15 28.09 -14.88
N SER A 267 7.75 28.19 -13.60
CA SER A 267 8.66 28.52 -12.50
C SER A 267 9.79 27.51 -12.34
N LEU A 268 9.47 26.20 -12.43
CA LEU A 268 10.46 25.12 -12.38
C LEU A 268 11.44 25.15 -13.56
N LEU A 269 10.96 25.46 -14.77
CA LEU A 269 11.84 25.66 -15.94
C LEU A 269 12.78 26.86 -15.75
N MET A 270 12.23 27.98 -15.27
CA MET A 270 12.99 29.20 -15.01
C MET A 270 14.04 29.02 -13.90
N GLY A 271 13.71 28.32 -12.82
CA GLY A 271 14.66 27.98 -11.75
C GLY A 271 15.83 27.11 -12.22
N ARG A 272 15.72 26.52 -13.41
CA ARG A 272 16.76 25.72 -14.07
C ARG A 272 17.43 26.45 -15.24
N ASN A 273 17.25 27.77 -15.33
CA ASN A 273 17.72 28.64 -16.42
C ASN A 273 17.15 28.29 -17.81
N ASP A 274 16.12 27.45 -17.91
CA ASP A 274 15.44 27.15 -19.18
C ASP A 274 14.30 28.15 -19.45
N HIS A 275 14.68 29.41 -19.60
CA HIS A 275 13.73 30.51 -19.84
C HIS A 275 13.07 30.44 -21.21
N GLN A 276 13.72 29.82 -22.20
CA GLN A 276 13.18 29.69 -23.55
C GLN A 276 12.00 28.71 -23.57
N SER A 277 12.14 27.53 -22.95
CA SER A 277 11.03 26.58 -22.84
C SER A 277 9.89 27.16 -22.00
N ALA A 278 10.21 27.86 -20.90
CA ALA A 278 9.21 28.55 -20.09
C ALA A 278 8.43 29.59 -20.92
N TYR A 279 9.12 30.41 -21.71
CA TYR A 279 8.49 31.38 -22.61
C TYR A 279 7.54 30.70 -23.60
N LEU A 280 7.98 29.64 -24.28
CA LEU A 280 7.15 28.92 -25.25
C LEU A 280 5.88 28.36 -24.61
N LEU A 281 6.01 27.71 -23.44
CA LEU A 281 4.88 27.16 -22.69
C LEU A 281 3.90 28.25 -22.26
N MET A 282 4.41 29.36 -21.71
CA MET A 282 3.57 30.47 -21.24
C MET A 282 2.84 31.16 -22.39
N MET A 283 3.53 31.36 -23.52
CA MET A 283 2.95 32.05 -24.67
C MET A 283 1.91 31.22 -25.41
N ASP A 284 2.08 29.90 -25.46
CA ASP A 284 1.07 28.98 -25.99
C ASP A 284 -0.21 29.00 -25.15
N ALA A 285 -0.06 28.97 -23.81
CA ALA A 285 -1.20 29.06 -22.90
C ALA A 285 -1.92 30.42 -22.98
N LEU A 286 -1.16 31.53 -22.98
CA LEU A 286 -1.71 32.89 -23.02
C LEU A 286 -2.39 33.26 -24.34
N SER A 287 -2.11 32.54 -25.45
CA SER A 287 -2.91 32.71 -26.68
C SER A 287 -4.36 32.26 -26.50
N ASN A 288 -4.61 31.28 -25.63
CA ASN A 288 -5.92 30.66 -25.46
C ASN A 288 -6.72 31.32 -24.32
N GLU A 289 -6.08 31.58 -23.19
CA GLU A 289 -6.74 32.12 -21.99
C GLU A 289 -5.81 33.01 -21.17
N LEU A 290 -6.37 34.01 -20.48
CA LEU A 290 -5.59 34.85 -19.58
C LEU A 290 -5.50 34.19 -18.20
N TYR A 291 -4.29 33.73 -17.85
CA TYR A 291 -3.99 33.16 -16.53
C TYR A 291 -3.26 34.20 -15.68
N PRO A 292 -3.89 34.77 -14.63
CA PRO A 292 -3.27 35.78 -13.77
C PRO A 292 -1.91 35.36 -13.20
N GLU A 293 -1.76 34.08 -12.84
CA GLU A 293 -0.54 33.51 -12.30
C GLU A 293 0.61 33.57 -13.32
N LEU A 294 0.33 33.25 -14.59
CA LEU A 294 1.33 33.33 -15.66
C LEU A 294 1.70 34.78 -15.97
N ILE A 295 0.73 35.69 -16.03
CA ILE A 295 1.02 37.09 -16.33
C ILE A 295 1.91 37.67 -15.24
N ARG A 296 1.70 37.35 -13.96
CA ARG A 296 2.59 37.77 -12.85
C ARG A 296 3.99 37.16 -12.91
N LEU A 297 4.14 35.98 -13.50
CA LEU A 297 5.44 35.32 -13.69
C LEU A 297 6.20 35.82 -14.92
N THR A 298 5.50 36.30 -15.95
CA THR A 298 6.08 36.69 -17.24
C THR A 298 7.24 37.70 -17.11
N PRO A 299 7.15 38.75 -16.27
CA PRO A 299 8.26 39.69 -16.06
C PRO A 299 9.51 39.06 -15.45
N LYS A 300 9.42 37.89 -14.82
CA LYS A 300 10.58 37.20 -14.24
C LYS A 300 11.39 36.42 -15.28
N LEU A 301 10.88 36.24 -16.50
CA LEU A 301 11.62 35.60 -17.58
C LEU A 301 12.91 36.37 -17.87
N ASN A 302 13.98 35.63 -18.17
CA ASN A 302 15.23 36.17 -18.64
C ASN A 302 15.39 35.80 -20.13
N LEU A 303 15.04 36.73 -21.01
CA LEU A 303 15.09 36.55 -22.46
C LEU A 303 16.15 37.45 -23.06
N THR A 304 16.69 37.03 -24.21
CA THR A 304 17.61 37.85 -25.00
C THR A 304 16.91 39.03 -25.67
N ASP A 305 15.63 38.87 -26.00
CA ASP A 305 14.80 39.90 -26.62
C ASP A 305 13.40 39.93 -25.96
N TYR A 306 13.08 41.07 -25.34
CA TYR A 306 11.77 41.32 -24.72
C TYR A 306 10.79 42.01 -25.68
N HIS A 307 11.27 42.57 -26.80
CA HIS A 307 10.46 43.34 -27.73
C HIS A 307 9.32 42.50 -28.33
N ALA A 308 9.66 41.31 -28.85
CA ALA A 308 8.69 40.38 -29.42
C ALA A 308 7.64 39.92 -28.38
N LEU A 309 8.04 39.76 -27.12
CA LEU A 309 7.14 39.43 -26.02
C LEU A 309 6.18 40.59 -25.72
N ILE A 310 6.70 41.81 -25.61
CA ILE A 310 5.89 43.03 -25.36
C ILE A 310 4.85 43.22 -26.46
N GLU A 311 5.25 43.13 -27.73
CA GLU A 311 4.32 43.29 -28.85
C GLU A 311 3.23 42.20 -28.87
N ARG A 312 3.58 40.96 -28.51
CA ARG A 312 2.60 39.88 -28.37
C ARG A 312 1.61 40.16 -27.23
N LEU A 313 2.08 40.60 -26.07
CA LEU A 313 1.22 40.94 -24.93
C LEU A 313 0.33 42.16 -25.22
N LYS A 314 0.83 43.20 -25.90
CA LYS A 314 0.03 44.34 -26.36
C LYS A 314 -1.11 43.93 -27.29
N ARG A 315 -0.87 42.98 -28.21
CA ARG A 315 -1.93 42.42 -29.08
C ARG A 315 -3.00 41.70 -28.25
N LEU A 316 -2.59 40.95 -27.23
CA LEU A 316 -3.51 40.28 -26.31
C LEU A 316 -4.32 41.30 -25.48
N GLN A 317 -3.70 42.40 -25.04
CA GLN A 317 -4.37 43.47 -24.30
C GLN A 317 -5.48 44.14 -25.12
N LYS A 318 -5.24 44.37 -26.42
CA LYS A 318 -6.25 44.94 -27.33
C LYS A 318 -7.45 44.02 -27.56
N THR A 319 -7.24 42.71 -27.53
CA THR A 319 -8.30 41.72 -27.78
C THR A 319 -9.05 41.33 -26.51
N ARG A 320 -8.47 41.60 -25.33
CA ARG A 320 -9.03 41.24 -24.03
C ARG A 320 -8.90 42.44 -23.09
N GLU A 321 -9.77 43.42 -23.33
CA GLU A 321 -9.80 44.68 -22.57
C GLU A 321 -10.04 44.43 -21.07
N GLY A 322 -9.42 45.26 -20.22
CA GLY A 322 -9.74 45.32 -18.78
C GLY A 322 -8.81 44.58 -17.82
N SER A 323 -7.65 44.08 -18.27
CA SER A 323 -6.66 43.50 -17.35
C SER A 323 -5.56 44.50 -16.98
N GLY A 324 -5.76 45.25 -15.89
CA GLY A 324 -4.70 46.07 -15.29
C GLY A 324 -3.43 45.28 -14.98
N LEU A 325 -3.57 43.99 -14.71
CA LEU A 325 -2.49 43.04 -14.47
C LEU A 325 -1.62 42.85 -15.74
N LEU A 326 -2.23 42.82 -16.93
CA LEU A 326 -1.51 42.75 -18.20
C LEU A 326 -0.74 44.05 -18.50
N ALA A 327 -1.34 45.22 -18.24
CA ALA A 327 -0.67 46.52 -18.36
C ALA A 327 0.55 46.61 -17.43
N VAL A 328 0.40 46.20 -16.16
CA VAL A 328 1.51 46.11 -15.21
C VAL A 328 2.63 45.21 -15.73
N CYS A 329 2.30 44.03 -16.26
CA CYS A 329 3.28 43.11 -16.82
C CYS A 329 4.02 43.69 -18.02
N ILE A 330 3.30 44.31 -18.97
CA ILE A 330 3.89 44.95 -20.15
C ILE A 330 4.84 46.08 -19.71
N GLY A 331 4.40 46.94 -18.80
CA GLY A 331 5.21 48.01 -18.25
C GLY A 331 6.48 47.50 -17.57
N GLN A 332 6.40 46.44 -16.76
CA GLN A 332 7.57 45.81 -16.13
C GLN A 332 8.59 45.27 -17.16
N LEU A 333 8.11 44.75 -18.29
CA LEU A 333 8.97 44.31 -19.38
C LEU A 333 9.61 45.49 -20.13
N MET A 334 8.87 46.58 -20.34
CA MET A 334 9.42 47.81 -20.94
C MET A 334 10.53 48.43 -20.09
N VAL A 335 10.40 48.38 -18.75
CA VAL A 335 11.48 48.75 -17.83
C VAL A 335 12.72 47.88 -18.08
N LYS A 336 12.56 46.56 -18.28
CA LYS A 336 13.70 45.68 -18.62
C LYS A 336 14.34 45.99 -19.98
N GLU A 337 13.55 46.40 -20.97
CA GLU A 337 14.02 46.79 -22.31
C GLU A 337 14.67 48.20 -22.32
N GLY A 338 14.48 48.99 -21.26
CA GLY A 338 14.98 50.37 -21.16
C GLY A 338 14.07 51.44 -21.77
N ARG A 339 12.80 51.11 -22.04
CA ARG A 339 11.78 52.05 -22.57
C ARG A 339 11.06 52.77 -21.44
N TRP A 340 11.80 53.58 -20.70
CA TRP A 340 11.36 54.16 -19.43
C TRP A 340 10.10 55.03 -19.55
N ASN A 341 10.01 55.90 -20.57
CA ASN A 341 8.85 56.79 -20.77
C ASN A 341 7.56 56.00 -21.02
N GLU A 342 7.58 55.06 -21.97
CA GLU A 342 6.43 54.20 -22.26
C GLU A 342 6.06 53.33 -21.05
N ALA A 343 7.07 52.86 -20.29
CA ALA A 343 6.83 52.08 -19.08
C ALA A 343 6.09 52.89 -18.01
N VAL A 344 6.42 54.17 -17.82
CA VAL A 344 5.73 55.04 -16.85
C VAL A 344 4.25 55.18 -17.20
N ASP A 345 3.94 55.43 -18.47
CA ASP A 345 2.55 55.59 -18.93
C ASP A 345 1.74 54.30 -18.72
N GLU A 346 2.29 53.16 -19.15
CA GLU A 346 1.63 51.85 -19.05
C GLU A 346 1.46 51.39 -17.60
N LEU A 347 2.51 51.53 -16.76
CA LEU A 347 2.47 51.15 -15.35
C LEU A 347 1.50 52.02 -14.56
N SER A 348 1.45 53.33 -14.83
CA SER A 348 0.54 54.25 -14.14
C SER A 348 -0.92 53.88 -14.41
N GLN A 349 -1.25 53.50 -15.65
CA GLN A 349 -2.57 53.00 -16.00
C GLN A 349 -2.87 51.64 -15.34
N GLY A 350 -1.91 50.71 -15.39
CA GLY A 350 -2.07 49.37 -14.82
C GLY A 350 -2.22 49.36 -13.29
N ILE A 351 -1.47 50.18 -12.57
CA ILE A 351 -1.48 50.27 -11.11
C ILE A 351 -2.84 50.73 -10.58
N ASN A 352 -3.54 51.61 -11.30
CA ASN A 352 -4.89 52.06 -10.91
C ASN A 352 -5.90 50.91 -10.88
N GLN A 353 -5.68 49.86 -11.68
CA GLN A 353 -6.57 48.70 -11.80
C GLN A 353 -6.06 47.47 -11.04
N SER A 354 -4.75 47.30 -10.90
CA SER A 354 -4.12 46.14 -10.27
C SER A 354 -2.86 46.55 -9.52
N PRO A 355 -3.01 47.24 -8.37
CA PRO A 355 -1.86 47.66 -7.58
C PRO A 355 -1.09 46.44 -7.06
N SER A 356 0.23 46.54 -7.07
CA SER A 356 1.11 45.56 -6.42
C SER A 356 2.45 46.20 -6.07
N THR A 357 3.10 45.70 -5.01
CA THR A 357 4.46 46.13 -4.62
C THR A 357 5.42 46.06 -5.82
N SER A 358 5.34 44.98 -6.61
CA SER A 358 6.19 44.82 -7.80
C SER A 358 5.94 45.87 -8.88
N ALA A 359 4.69 46.34 -9.03
CA ALA A 359 4.33 47.37 -10.00
C ALA A 359 4.86 48.74 -9.56
N TYR A 360 4.66 49.11 -8.29
CA TYR A 360 5.20 50.34 -7.73
C TYR A 360 6.73 50.39 -7.77
N CYS A 361 7.41 49.29 -7.44
CA CYS A 361 8.87 49.21 -7.56
C CYS A 361 9.35 49.40 -9.01
N ALA A 362 8.68 48.80 -9.99
CA ALA A 362 9.03 48.97 -11.40
C ALA A 362 8.80 50.41 -11.88
N LEU A 363 7.71 51.05 -11.46
CA LEU A 363 7.41 52.44 -11.79
C LEU A 363 8.43 53.39 -11.17
N ALA A 364 8.77 53.18 -9.89
CA ALA A 364 9.79 53.95 -9.20
C ALA A 364 11.16 53.81 -9.88
N HIS A 365 11.52 52.61 -10.32
CA HIS A 365 12.75 52.39 -11.07
C HIS A 365 12.77 53.12 -12.43
N ALA A 366 11.64 53.14 -13.13
CA ALA A 366 11.51 53.90 -14.37
C ALA A 366 11.70 55.41 -14.14
N TYR A 367 11.09 55.97 -13.10
CA TYR A 367 11.28 57.38 -12.71
C TYR A 367 12.73 57.70 -12.35
N GLU A 368 13.40 56.80 -11.63
CA GLU A 368 14.81 56.95 -11.27
C GLU A 368 15.69 57.03 -12.52
N LYS A 369 15.46 56.16 -13.51
CA LYS A 369 16.19 56.16 -14.79
C LYS A 369 15.91 57.39 -15.65
N LEU A 370 14.76 58.04 -15.47
CA LEU A 370 14.42 59.30 -16.11
C LEU A 370 14.92 60.54 -15.35
N GLY A 371 15.55 60.37 -14.18
CA GLY A 371 16.02 61.48 -13.34
C GLY A 371 14.92 62.16 -12.51
N LEU A 372 13.72 61.59 -12.45
CA LEU A 372 12.58 62.07 -11.68
C LEU A 372 12.65 61.55 -10.24
N VAL A 373 13.69 61.98 -9.51
CA VAL A 373 14.06 61.45 -8.19
C VAL A 373 12.95 61.62 -7.14
N ASN A 374 12.22 62.74 -7.16
CA ASN A 374 11.13 62.97 -6.23
C ASN A 374 9.98 61.98 -6.45
N ASP A 375 9.59 61.76 -7.71
CA ASP A 375 8.53 60.82 -8.08
C ASP A 375 8.93 59.36 -7.83
N ALA A 376 10.20 59.03 -8.05
CA ALA A 376 10.75 57.72 -7.67
C ALA A 376 10.62 57.47 -6.16
N ASN A 377 11.03 58.44 -5.33
CA ASN A 377 10.97 58.31 -3.87
C ASN A 377 9.54 58.22 -3.32
N THR A 378 8.60 58.99 -3.86
CA THR A 378 7.18 58.90 -3.47
C THR A 378 6.61 57.53 -3.84
N THR A 379 6.92 57.04 -5.04
CA THR A 379 6.45 55.73 -5.53
C THR A 379 7.08 54.58 -4.73
N TYR A 380 8.35 54.65 -4.34
CA TYR A 380 8.97 53.67 -3.44
C TYR A 380 8.29 53.64 -2.06
N LYS A 381 7.91 54.80 -1.50
CA LYS A 381 7.15 54.86 -0.24
C LYS A 381 5.75 54.23 -0.39
N GLN A 382 5.08 54.45 -1.52
CA GLN A 382 3.80 53.79 -1.81
C GLN A 382 3.95 52.27 -1.89
N SER A 383 5.04 51.78 -2.51
CA SER A 383 5.36 50.35 -2.55
C SER A 383 5.50 49.74 -1.16
N LEU A 384 6.24 50.42 -0.26
CA LEU A 384 6.44 49.98 1.13
C LEU A 384 5.13 49.96 1.91
N ASN A 385 4.32 51.00 1.79
CA ASN A 385 3.01 51.08 2.46
C ASN A 385 2.08 49.95 1.98
N TYR A 386 2.09 49.66 0.67
CA TYR A 386 1.29 48.57 0.12
C TYR A 386 1.76 47.20 0.62
N HIS A 387 3.08 46.99 0.73
CA HIS A 387 3.63 45.74 1.24
C HIS A 387 3.28 45.48 2.71
N GLN A 388 3.15 46.52 3.53
CA GLN A 388 2.77 46.38 4.95
C GLN A 388 1.28 46.07 5.15
N GLN A 389 0.45 46.32 4.14
CA GLN A 389 -1.01 46.13 4.19
C GLN A 389 -1.49 44.83 3.55
N ALA A 390 -0.67 44.22 2.68
CA ALA A 390 -0.93 42.96 1.98
C ALA A 390 -0.38 41.77 2.76
#